data_AF-A0A7J2Z016-F1
#
_entry.id   AF-A0A7J2Z016-F1
#
_cell.length_a   1.000
_cell.length_b   1.000
_cell.length_c   1.000
_cell.angle_alpha   90.00
_cell.angle_beta   90.00
_cell.angle_gamma   90.00
#
_symmetry.space_group_name_H-M   'P 1'
#
loop_
_entity.id
_entity.type
_entity.pdbx_description
1 polymer ?
#
loop_
_entity_poly.entity_id
_entity_poly.type
_entity_poly.pdbx_seq_one_letter_code
_entity_poly.pdbx_strand_id
1 'polypeptide(L)'
;MKFAKVSMTFFHPLAEAILPYFPELKSDLKRAGIRLSSVEFLSQGILYMLLVFIIGLPVFSVIFAFFLKSFLFGFLSSITTCFFILSIFFILYVNYPKLLIGQKSKRIDDQISFATVHLSTLTSTK
;
A
#
# COMPACT_ATOMS: atom_id res chain seq x y z
N MET A 1 -2.67 -11.28 -12.86
CA MET A 1 -1.71 -11.01 -13.96
C MET A 1 -2.19 -9.96 -14.97
N LYS A 2 -3.47 -9.90 -15.39
CA LYS A 2 -3.93 -8.89 -16.37
C LYS A 2 -3.76 -7.42 -15.89
N PHE A 3 -4.06 -7.14 -14.62
CA PHE A 3 -3.94 -5.78 -14.04
C PHE A 3 -2.49 -5.26 -13.99
N ALA A 4 -1.53 -6.11 -13.60
CA ALA A 4 -0.11 -5.75 -13.55
C ALA A 4 0.44 -5.36 -14.93
N LYS A 5 -0.05 -6.04 -15.97
CA LYS A 5 0.37 -5.79 -17.35
C LYS A 5 -0.18 -4.45 -17.86
N VAL A 6 -1.44 -4.14 -17.55
CA VAL A 6 -2.06 -2.85 -17.88
C VAL A 6 -1.36 -1.71 -17.13
N SER A 7 -1.09 -1.86 -15.83
CA SER A 7 -0.39 -0.83 -15.06
C SER A 7 1.02 -0.57 -15.57
N MET A 8 1.75 -1.63 -15.94
CA MET A 8 3.08 -1.52 -16.55
C MET A 8 3.02 -0.73 -17.85
N THR A 9 2.15 -1.07 -18.80
CA THR A 9 2.16 -0.40 -20.11
C THR A 9 1.96 1.12 -20.02
N PHE A 10 1.09 1.61 -19.11
CA PHE A 10 0.79 3.03 -19.00
C PHE A 10 1.67 3.79 -18.01
N PHE A 11 2.08 3.17 -16.91
CA PHE A 11 2.74 3.85 -15.78
C PHE A 11 4.18 3.40 -15.55
N HIS A 12 4.77 2.62 -16.45
CA HIS A 12 6.19 2.26 -16.38
C HIS A 12 7.13 3.47 -16.33
N PRO A 13 7.05 4.49 -17.23
CA PRO A 13 7.99 5.61 -17.20
C PRO A 13 7.88 6.44 -15.91
N LEU A 14 6.66 6.59 -15.38
CA LEU A 14 6.43 7.28 -14.11
C LEU A 14 6.98 6.47 -12.93
N ALA A 15 6.81 5.14 -12.95
CA ALA A 15 7.36 4.28 -11.92
C ALA A 15 8.89 4.27 -11.93
N GLU A 16 9.54 4.27 -13.09
CA GLU A 16 11.00 4.37 -13.19
C GLU A 16 11.52 5.72 -12.70
N ALA A 17 10.81 6.83 -12.98
CA ALA A 17 11.20 8.16 -12.51
C ALA A 17 11.10 8.30 -10.98
N ILE A 18 10.16 7.59 -10.35
CA ILE A 18 9.92 7.67 -8.90
C ILE A 18 10.73 6.62 -8.12
N LEU A 19 11.17 5.54 -8.79
CA LEU A 19 11.96 4.46 -8.19
C LEU A 19 13.21 4.94 -7.39
N PRO A 20 13.99 5.95 -7.84
CA PRO A 20 15.16 6.43 -7.11
C PRO A 20 14.85 6.97 -5.71
N TYR A 21 13.63 7.45 -5.47
CA TYR A 21 13.20 7.93 -4.16
C TYR A 21 12.93 6.79 -3.17
N PHE A 22 12.85 5.55 -3.64
CA PHE A 22 12.54 4.37 -2.84
C PHE A 22 13.58 3.24 -3.04
N PRO A 23 14.87 3.46 -2.71
CA PRO A 23 15.93 2.48 -2.95
C PRO A 23 15.73 1.19 -2.14
N GLU A 24 15.15 1.29 -0.94
CA GLU A 24 14.91 0.15 -0.05
C GLU A 24 13.78 -0.76 -0.52
N LEU A 25 12.87 -0.26 -1.38
CA LEU A 25 11.63 -0.94 -1.75
C LEU A 25 11.88 -2.32 -2.36
N LYS A 26 12.95 -2.46 -3.16
CA LYS A 26 13.36 -3.76 -3.73
C LYS A 26 13.69 -4.79 -2.63
N SER A 27 14.41 -4.34 -1.60
CA SER A 27 14.81 -5.20 -0.48
C SER A 27 13.61 -5.55 0.40
N ASP A 28 12.70 -4.60 0.61
CA ASP A 28 11.48 -4.79 1.41
C ASP A 28 10.51 -5.74 0.71
N LEU A 29 10.29 -5.60 -0.60
CA LEU A 29 9.45 -6.54 -1.36
C LEU A 29 9.97 -7.97 -1.27
N LYS A 30 11.30 -8.15 -1.38
CA LYS A 30 11.95 -9.46 -1.24
C LYS A 30 11.76 -10.05 0.16
N ARG A 31 11.94 -9.24 1.21
CA ARG A 31 11.73 -9.65 2.61
C ARG A 31 10.27 -9.96 2.93
N ALA A 32 9.34 -9.19 2.36
CA ALA A 32 7.90 -9.42 2.46
C ALA A 32 7.44 -10.68 1.69
N GLY A 33 8.28 -11.23 0.81
CA GLY A 33 7.93 -12.39 -0.02
C GLY A 33 7.00 -12.05 -1.18
N ILE A 34 6.95 -10.77 -1.58
CA ILE A 34 6.12 -10.32 -2.69
C ILE A 34 6.89 -10.59 -4.00
N ARG A 35 6.30 -11.41 -4.88
CA ARG A 35 6.88 -11.79 -6.18
C ARG A 35 6.62 -10.74 -7.27
N LEU A 36 6.88 -9.48 -6.97
CA LEU A 36 6.73 -8.36 -7.92
C LEU A 36 8.03 -7.57 -7.99
N SER A 37 8.34 -7.05 -9.17
CA SER A 37 9.41 -6.05 -9.33
C SER A 37 9.02 -4.74 -8.64
N SER A 38 9.99 -3.99 -8.13
CA SER A 38 9.76 -2.65 -7.55
C SER A 38 9.02 -1.72 -8.50
N VAL A 39 9.32 -1.83 -9.80
CA VAL A 39 8.65 -1.05 -10.85
C VAL A 39 7.20 -1.50 -11.02
N GLU A 40 6.94 -2.82 -11.04
CA GLU A 40 5.57 -3.35 -11.13
C GLU A 40 4.71 -2.93 -9.96
N PHE A 41 5.28 -2.97 -8.75
CA PHE A 41 4.59 -2.57 -7.53
C PHE A 41 4.22 -1.09 -7.57
N LEU A 42 5.16 -0.23 -7.99
CA LEU A 42 4.92 1.21 -8.06
C LEU A 42 3.94 1.58 -9.18
N SER A 43 4.05 0.96 -10.36
CA SER A 43 3.07 1.12 -11.44
C SER A 43 1.67 0.70 -11.02
N GLN A 44 1.54 -0.40 -10.25
CA GLN A 44 0.25 -0.79 -9.68
C GLN A 44 -0.27 0.24 -8.69
N GLY A 45 0.58 0.74 -7.79
CA GLY A 45 0.22 1.79 -6.84
C GLY A 45 -0.34 3.04 -7.52
N ILE A 46 0.32 3.51 -8.58
CA ILE A 46 -0.12 4.67 -9.37
C ILE A 46 -1.48 4.39 -10.02
N LEU A 47 -1.69 3.19 -10.59
CA LEU A 47 -2.99 2.82 -11.15
C LEU A 47 -4.09 2.82 -10.08
N TYR A 48 -3.82 2.26 -8.90
CA TYR A 48 -4.79 2.27 -7.79
C TYR A 48 -5.14 3.69 -7.36
N MET A 49 -4.17 4.60 -7.30
CA MET A 49 -4.45 6.01 -7.00
C MET A 49 -5.35 6.66 -8.04
N LEU A 50 -5.10 6.41 -9.33
CA LEU A 50 -5.96 6.90 -10.38
C LEU A 50 -7.40 6.35 -10.23
N LEU A 51 -7.52 5.07 -9.89
CA LEU A 51 -8.82 4.42 -9.70
C LEU A 51 -9.57 4.99 -8.48
N VAL A 52 -8.85 5.19 -7.36
CA VAL A 52 -9.38 5.84 -6.15
C VAL A 52 -9.78 7.29 -6.45
N PHE A 53 -9.04 8.01 -7.29
CA PHE A 53 -9.39 9.37 -7.68
C PHE A 53 -10.67 9.42 -8.53
N ILE A 54 -10.76 8.57 -9.56
CA ILE A 54 -11.91 8.53 -10.47
C ILE A 54 -13.21 8.18 -9.73
N ILE A 55 -13.14 7.27 -8.76
CA ILE A 55 -14.30 6.85 -7.97
C ILE A 55 -14.53 7.81 -6.79
N GLY A 56 -13.47 8.26 -6.14
CA GLY A 56 -13.54 9.11 -4.95
C GLY A 56 -14.06 10.51 -5.26
N LEU A 57 -13.62 11.13 -6.36
CA LEU A 57 -14.02 12.48 -6.72
C LEU A 57 -15.55 12.66 -6.87
N PRO A 58 -16.29 11.82 -7.63
CA PRO A 58 -17.75 11.96 -7.73
C PRO A 58 -18.43 11.68 -6.38
N VAL A 59 -17.95 10.69 -5.62
CA VAL A 59 -18.50 10.37 -4.29
C VAL A 59 -18.36 11.55 -3.34
N PHE A 60 -17.15 12.11 -3.20
CA PHE A 60 -16.91 13.26 -2.34
C PHE A 60 -17.60 14.53 -2.86
N SER A 61 -17.66 14.73 -4.17
CA SER A 61 -18.37 15.86 -4.77
C SER A 61 -19.85 15.87 -4.38
N VAL A 62 -20.53 14.72 -4.46
CA VAL A 62 -21.95 14.60 -4.05
C VAL A 62 -22.12 14.85 -2.56
N ILE A 63 -21.25 14.26 -1.72
CA ILE A 63 -21.30 14.44 -0.26
C ILE A 63 -21.11 15.92 0.09
N PHE A 64 -20.04 16.56 -0.40
CA PHE A 64 -19.75 17.95 -0.06
C PHE A 64 -20.75 18.94 -0.65
N ALA A 65 -21.28 18.69 -1.85
CA ALA A 65 -22.35 19.50 -2.42
C ALA A 65 -23.61 19.48 -1.54
N PHE A 66 -23.95 18.32 -0.96
CA PHE A 66 -25.08 18.21 -0.04
C PHE A 66 -24.84 18.97 1.29
N PHE A 67 -23.65 18.83 1.87
CA PHE A 67 -23.34 19.45 3.17
C PHE A 67 -23.16 20.98 3.10
N LEU A 68 -22.45 21.47 2.09
CA LEU A 68 -22.08 22.89 1.99
C LEU A 68 -23.14 23.77 1.33
N LYS A 69 -24.20 23.16 0.76
CA LYS A 69 -25.30 23.83 0.04
C LYS A 69 -24.85 24.79 -1.08
N SER A 70 -23.59 24.71 -1.49
CA SER A 70 -22.96 25.51 -2.53
C SER A 70 -22.14 24.59 -3.42
N PHE A 71 -22.52 24.51 -4.69
CA PHE A 71 -21.93 23.57 -5.64
C PHE A 71 -20.44 23.83 -5.87
N LEU A 72 -20.05 25.10 -6.08
CA LEU A 72 -18.65 25.49 -6.34
C LEU A 72 -17.75 25.19 -5.15
N PHE A 73 -18.21 25.51 -3.94
CA PHE A 73 -17.42 25.29 -2.73
C PHE A 73 -17.34 23.79 -2.37
N GLY A 74 -18.43 23.04 -2.61
CA GLY A 74 -18.46 21.59 -2.45
C GLY A 74 -17.51 20.87 -3.42
N PHE A 75 -17.49 21.29 -4.69
CA PHE A 75 -16.58 20.73 -5.68
C PHE A 75 -15.12 21.01 -5.35
N LEU A 76 -14.77 22.25 -5.01
CA LEU A 76 -13.40 22.60 -4.63
C LEU A 76 -12.93 21.82 -3.40
N SER A 77 -13.78 21.73 -2.38
CA SER A 77 -13.49 20.96 -1.15
C SER A 77 -13.33 19.46 -1.43
N SER A 78 -14.10 18.92 -2.38
CA SER A 78 -13.99 17.51 -2.79
C SER A 78 -12.64 17.20 -3.44
N ILE A 79 -12.14 18.10 -4.28
CA ILE A 79 -10.83 17.95 -4.93
C ILE A 79 -9.72 17.95 -3.88
N THR A 80 -9.70 18.94 -2.99
CA THR A 80 -8.69 19.04 -1.93
C THR A 80 -8.70 17.81 -1.02
N THR A 81 -9.89 17.34 -0.64
CA THR A 81 -10.05 16.14 0.19
C THR A 81 -9.58 14.88 -0.54
N CYS A 82 -9.88 14.75 -1.84
CA CYS A 82 -9.46 13.61 -2.64
C CYS A 82 -7.93 13.54 -2.75
N PHE A 83 -7.26 14.67 -3.02
CA PHE A 83 -5.80 14.74 -3.00
C PHE A 83 -5.21 14.37 -1.64
N PHE A 84 -5.79 14.85 -0.55
CA PHE A 84 -5.35 14.51 0.80
C PHE A 84 -5.43 13.00 1.08
N ILE A 85 -6.55 12.37 0.70
CA ILE A 85 -6.75 10.93 0.83
C ILE A 85 -5.77 10.15 -0.04
N LEU A 86 -5.52 10.60 -1.27
CA LEU A 86 -4.54 9.98 -2.16
C LEU A 86 -3.13 10.02 -1.57
N SER A 87 -2.72 11.13 -0.97
CA SER A 87 -1.42 11.25 -0.32
C SER A 87 -1.28 10.25 0.84
N ILE A 88 -2.30 10.15 1.70
CA ILE A 88 -2.31 9.18 2.79
C ILE A 88 -2.25 7.75 2.24
N PHE A 89 -3.05 7.45 1.22
CA PHE A 89 -3.07 6.14 0.59
C PHE A 89 -1.73 5.78 -0.04
N PHE A 90 -1.04 6.73 -0.70
CA PHE A 90 0.30 6.53 -1.25
C PHE A 90 1.31 6.18 -0.17
N ILE A 91 1.33 6.95 0.92
CA ILE A 91 2.25 6.70 2.04
C ILE A 91 1.98 5.31 2.63
N LEU A 92 0.72 4.96 2.84
CA LEU A 92 0.33 3.64 3.36
C LEU A 92 0.76 2.51 2.41
N TYR A 93 0.53 2.68 1.11
CA TYR A 93 0.83 1.69 0.08
C TYR A 93 2.33 1.42 -0.03
N VAL A 94 3.16 2.47 -0.01
CA VAL A 94 4.63 2.32 -0.05
C VAL A 94 5.16 1.67 1.23
N ASN A 95 4.55 1.95 2.39
CA ASN A 95 4.94 1.34 3.66
C ASN A 95 4.34 -0.05 3.90
N TYR A 96 3.41 -0.50 3.05
CA TYR A 96 2.74 -1.79 3.18
C TYR A 96 3.71 -2.99 3.27
N PRO A 97 4.78 -3.09 2.44
CA PRO A 97 5.75 -4.17 2.56
C PRO A 97 6.44 -4.19 3.94
N LYS A 98 6.78 -3.01 4.48
CA LYS A 98 7.42 -2.88 5.81
C LYS A 98 6.51 -3.40 6.92
N LEU A 99 5.21 -3.08 6.86
CA LEU A 99 4.21 -3.61 7.78
C LEU A 99 4.10 -5.14 7.73
N LEU A 100 4.14 -5.71 6.51
CA LEU A 100 4.05 -7.15 6.31
C LEU A 100 5.28 -7.89 6.86
N ILE A 101 6.47 -7.31 6.71
CA ILE A 101 7.71 -7.85 7.29
C ILE A 101 7.62 -7.87 8.82
N GLY A 102 7.16 -6.79 9.44
CA GLY A 102 7.02 -6.71 10.90
C GLY A 102 6.07 -7.77 11.45
N GLN A 103 4.91 -7.98 10.81
CA GLN A 103 3.98 -9.04 11.20
C GLN A 103 4.57 -10.44 11.04
N LYS A 104 5.33 -10.66 9.96
CA LYS A 104 5.97 -11.95 9.72
C LYS A 104 7.07 -12.23 10.74
N SER A 105 7.89 -11.24 11.08
CA SER A 105 8.90 -11.35 12.14
C SER A 105 8.26 -11.74 13.47
N LYS A 106 7.19 -11.03 13.87
CA LYS A 106 6.49 -11.31 15.12
C LYS A 106 5.95 -12.74 15.19
N ARG A 107 5.37 -13.25 14.10
CA ARG A 107 4.90 -14.65 14.03
C ARG A 107 6.03 -15.66 14.16
N ILE A 108 7.20 -15.37 13.59
CA ILE A 108 8.36 -16.25 13.69
C ILE A 108 8.87 -16.27 15.14
N ASP A 109 8.97 -15.11 15.78
CA ASP A 109 9.42 -14.99 17.17
C ASP A 109 8.47 -15.72 18.15
N ASP A 110 7.16 -15.60 17.94
CA ASP A 110 6.13 -16.31 18.72
C ASP A 110 6.27 -17.84 18.56
N GLN A 111 6.50 -18.31 17.32
CA GLN A 111 6.67 -19.74 17.03
C GLN A 111 7.97 -20.32 17.61
N ILE A 112 9.08 -19.58 17.53
CA ILE A 112 10.37 -20.00 18.11
C ILE A 112 10.27 -20.08 19.63
N SER A 113 9.64 -19.08 20.26
CA SER A 113 9.43 -19.06 21.71
C SER A 113 8.57 -20.25 22.17
N PHE A 114 7.47 -20.52 21.45
CA PHE A 114 6.62 -21.68 21.71
C PHE A 114 7.36 -23.01 21.57
N ALA A 115 8.10 -23.20 20.47
CA ALA A 115 8.89 -24.42 20.25
C ALA A 115 9.95 -24.62 21.33
N THR A 116 10.59 -23.55 21.80
CA THR A 116 11.61 -23.60 22.85
C THR A 116 11.04 -24.08 24.18
N VAL A 117 9.86 -23.59 24.57
CA VAL A 117 9.14 -24.02 25.79
C VAL A 117 8.68 -25.47 25.69
N HIS A 118 8.18 -25.89 24.52
CA HIS A 118 7.78 -27.27 24.31
C HIS A 118 8.97 -28.24 24.37
N LEU A 119 10.08 -27.88 23.71
CA LEU A 119 11.30 -28.68 23.74
C LEU A 119 11.89 -28.75 25.16
N SER A 120 11.93 -27.64 25.90
CA SER A 120 12.44 -27.65 27.28
C SER A 120 11.60 -28.55 28.20
N THR A 121 10.27 -28.52 28.04
CA THR A 121 9.34 -29.39 28.80
C THR A 121 9.56 -30.86 28.45
N LEU A 122 9.72 -31.20 27.17
CA LEU A 122 10.03 -32.56 26.72
C LEU A 122 11.38 -33.04 27.26
N THR A 123 12.40 -32.18 27.27
CA THR A 123 13.74 -32.54 27.79
C THR A 123 13.76 -32.67 29.31
N SER A 124 12.90 -31.94 30.03
CA SER A 124 12.84 -31.98 31.50
C SER A 124 12.01 -33.14 32.05
N THR A 125 11.25 -33.85 31.22
CA THR A 125 10.40 -34.99 31.62
C THR A 125 11.15 -36.34 31.54
N LYS A 126 12.49 -36.32 31.46
CA LYS A 126 13.38 -37.49 31.61
C LYS A 126 14.14 -37.39 32.92
#